data_AF-A0A7K3WSZ1-F1
#
_entry.id   AF-A0A7K3WSZ1-F1
#
_cell.length_a   1.000
_cell.length_b   1.000
_cell.length_c   1.000
_cell.angle_alpha   90.00
_cell.angle_beta   90.00
_cell.angle_gamma   90.00
#
_symmetry.space_group_name_H-M   'P 1'
#
loop_
_entity.id
_entity.type
_entity.pdbx_description
1 polymer ?
#
loop_
_entity_poly.entity_id
_entity_poly.type
_entity_poly.pdbx_seq_one_letter_code
_entity_poly.pdbx_strand_id
1 'polypeptide(L)'
;MSEETDEILDYKTKTDRYSRLVSVLYGFSFVFFAYWYFADFAHWPFTGLSLLIGLAILLGITLIRFISKDRRALFEYAYFFGKVVLIAAVFVNFQNLPYAWYFIFTSFGLFLLGLILLNFQPKTTSD
;
A
#
# COMPACT_ATOMS: atom_id res chain seq x y z
N MET A 1 -25.42 20.68 2.19
CA MET A 1 -24.24 20.44 3.04
C MET A 1 -23.96 18.94 3.04
N SER A 2 -23.41 18.43 1.94
CA SER A 2 -23.03 17.01 1.77
C SER A 2 -22.26 16.74 0.46
N GLU A 3 -21.84 17.75 -0.31
CA GLU A 3 -21.19 17.54 -1.61
C GLU A 3 -19.65 17.63 -1.57
N GLU A 4 -19.06 18.28 -0.55
CA GLU A 4 -17.60 18.44 -0.47
C GLU A 4 -16.84 17.16 -0.05
N THR A 5 -17.54 16.15 0.49
CA THR A 5 -16.89 14.90 0.94
C THR A 5 -16.80 13.85 -0.18
N ASP A 6 -17.65 13.95 -1.20
CA ASP A 6 -17.66 13.02 -2.33
C ASP A 6 -16.53 13.31 -3.33
N GLU A 7 -16.01 14.54 -3.37
CA GLU A 7 -14.94 14.93 -4.30
C GLU A 7 -13.56 14.38 -3.88
N ILE A 8 -13.35 14.09 -2.59
CA ILE A 8 -12.15 13.41 -2.09
C ILE A 8 -12.12 11.94 -2.56
N LEU A 9 -13.29 11.32 -2.73
CA LEU A 9 -13.43 9.97 -3.29
C LEU A 9 -13.37 9.96 -4.82
N ASP A 10 -13.68 11.07 -5.48
CA ASP A 10 -13.73 11.17 -6.93
C ASP A 10 -12.42 11.69 -7.55
N TYR A 11 -11.27 11.33 -6.95
CA TYR A 11 -10.02 11.25 -7.71
C TYR A 11 -10.20 10.14 -8.75
N LYS A 12 -10.81 10.53 -9.87
CA LYS A 12 -11.19 9.70 -11.00
C LYS A 12 -9.94 8.97 -11.44
N THR A 13 -9.83 7.72 -10.99
CA THR A 13 -8.68 6.88 -11.27
C THR A 13 -8.73 6.66 -12.76
N LYS A 14 -7.93 7.40 -13.54
CA LYS A 14 -7.71 7.12 -14.97
C LYS A 14 -7.48 5.63 -15.05
N THR A 15 -8.40 4.92 -15.71
CA THR A 15 -8.45 3.47 -15.74
C THR A 15 -7.08 2.94 -16.06
N ASP A 16 -6.39 2.46 -15.04
CA ASP A 16 -4.98 2.14 -15.15
C ASP A 16 -4.88 1.01 -16.18
N ARG A 17 -3.97 1.11 -17.16
CA ARG A 17 -3.83 0.10 -18.23
C ARG A 17 -3.66 -1.31 -17.64
N TYR A 18 -3.15 -1.38 -16.41
CA TYR A 18 -2.89 -2.58 -15.63
C TYR A 18 -3.98 -2.93 -14.61
N SER A 19 -5.16 -2.30 -14.63
CA SER A 19 -6.21 -2.49 -13.62
C SER A 19 -6.61 -3.97 -13.42
N ARG A 20 -6.76 -4.72 -14.52
CA ARG A 20 -7.06 -6.17 -14.45
C ARG A 20 -5.89 -6.97 -13.87
N LEU A 21 -4.65 -6.69 -14.28
CA LEU A 21 -3.45 -7.35 -13.74
C LEU A 21 -3.31 -7.10 -12.23
N VAL A 22 -3.46 -5.83 -11.81
CA VAL A 22 -3.39 -5.43 -10.40
C VAL A 22 -4.47 -6.14 -9.57
N SER A 23 -5.68 -6.26 -10.09
CA SER A 23 -6.77 -6.98 -9.42
C SER A 23 -6.45 -8.47 -9.24
N VAL A 24 -5.88 -9.10 -10.26
CA VAL A 24 -5.43 -10.50 -10.19
C VAL A 24 -4.30 -10.67 -9.17
N LEU A 25 -3.32 -9.76 -9.16
CA LEU A 25 -2.22 -9.79 -8.19
C LEU A 25 -2.73 -9.59 -6.75
N TYR A 26 -3.74 -8.74 -6.52
CA TYR A 26 -4.38 -8.64 -5.21
C TYR A 26 -5.03 -9.96 -4.80
N GLY A 27 -5.70 -10.65 -5.73
CA GLY A 27 -6.25 -11.98 -5.50
C GLY A 27 -5.18 -13.00 -5.10
N PHE A 28 -4.06 -13.05 -5.81
CA PHE A 28 -2.94 -13.92 -5.45
C PHE A 28 -2.36 -13.58 -4.08
N SER A 29 -2.11 -12.30 -3.81
CA SER A 29 -1.62 -11.84 -2.51
C SER A 29 -2.55 -12.26 -1.37
N PHE A 30 -3.86 -12.14 -1.55
CA PHE A 30 -4.86 -12.60 -0.59
C PHE A 30 -4.78 -14.10 -0.34
N VAL A 31 -4.66 -14.93 -1.39
CA VAL A 31 -4.51 -16.39 -1.26
C VAL A 31 -3.26 -16.74 -0.44
N PHE A 32 -2.13 -16.08 -0.70
CA PHE A 32 -0.91 -16.31 0.07
C PHE A 32 -1.03 -15.90 1.53
N PHE A 33 -1.70 -14.77 1.83
CA PHE A 33 -1.94 -14.37 3.22
C PHE A 33 -2.96 -15.25 3.94
N ALA A 34 -4.01 -15.69 3.23
CA ALA A 34 -4.97 -16.64 3.78
C ALA A 34 -4.27 -17.97 4.11
N TYR A 35 -3.47 -18.50 3.17
CA TYR A 35 -2.67 -19.69 3.43
C TYR A 35 -1.73 -19.47 4.61
N TRP A 36 -0.98 -18.37 4.66
CA TRP A 36 -0.09 -18.07 5.78
C TRP A 36 -0.84 -18.08 7.12
N TYR A 37 -1.99 -17.40 7.21
CA TYR A 37 -2.79 -17.32 8.43
C TYR A 37 -3.30 -18.69 8.90
N PHE A 38 -3.87 -19.49 7.99
CA PHE A 38 -4.36 -20.82 8.33
C PHE A 38 -3.23 -21.82 8.59
N ALA A 39 -2.13 -21.72 7.85
CA ALA A 39 -0.94 -22.56 8.03
C ALA A 39 -0.24 -22.25 9.36
N ASP A 40 -0.16 -20.99 9.76
CA ASP A 40 0.41 -20.59 11.05
C ASP A 40 -0.45 -21.14 12.21
N PHE A 41 -1.77 -21.00 12.10
CA PHE A 41 -2.70 -21.57 13.07
C PHE A 41 -2.61 -23.10 13.17
N ALA A 42 -2.55 -23.79 12.03
CA ALA A 42 -2.48 -25.25 11.95
C ALA A 42 -1.04 -25.81 12.09
N HIS A 43 -0.04 -24.96 12.29
CA HIS A 43 1.39 -25.33 12.30
C HIS A 43 1.86 -26.08 11.03
N TRP A 44 1.28 -25.74 9.88
CA TRP A 44 1.62 -26.30 8.57
C TRP A 44 2.97 -25.74 8.08
N PRO A 45 3.84 -26.52 7.39
CA PRO A 45 5.06 -26.00 6.77
C PRO A 45 4.85 -24.84 5.77
N PHE A 46 5.96 -24.13 5.50
CA PHE A 46 6.08 -23.05 4.50
C PHE A 46 5.31 -21.76 4.80
N THR A 47 4.89 -21.53 6.04
CA THR A 47 4.29 -20.27 6.51
C THR A 47 5.13 -19.05 6.11
N GLY A 48 6.43 -19.06 6.43
CA GLY A 48 7.32 -17.94 6.09
C GLY A 48 7.41 -17.66 4.59
N LEU A 49 7.50 -18.69 3.74
CA LEU A 49 7.56 -18.49 2.29
C LEU A 49 6.28 -17.91 1.73
N SER A 50 5.12 -18.37 2.21
CA SER A 50 3.83 -17.82 1.77
C SER A 50 3.67 -16.34 2.13
N LEU A 51 4.06 -15.94 3.34
CA LEU A 51 4.06 -14.54 3.75
C LEU A 51 5.00 -13.70 2.88
N LEU A 52 6.21 -14.19 2.60
CA LEU A 52 7.18 -13.49 1.75
C LEU A 52 6.66 -13.30 0.32
N ILE A 53 6.04 -14.32 -0.26
CA ILE A 53 5.46 -14.23 -1.60
C ILE A 53 4.29 -13.23 -1.59
N GLY A 54 3.42 -13.28 -0.58
CA GLY A 54 2.32 -12.32 -0.43
C GLY A 54 2.79 -10.87 -0.36
N LEU A 55 3.85 -10.61 0.42
CA LEU A 55 4.49 -9.29 0.53
C LEU A 55 5.18 -8.87 -0.77
N ALA A 56 5.89 -9.77 -1.45
CA ALA A 56 6.54 -9.49 -2.72
C ALA A 56 5.52 -9.09 -3.80
N ILE A 57 4.36 -9.74 -3.83
CA ILE A 57 3.26 -9.38 -4.73
C ILE A 57 2.71 -7.99 -4.38
N LEU A 58 2.50 -7.67 -3.10
CA LEU A 58 2.06 -6.33 -2.68
C LEU A 58 3.07 -5.24 -3.08
N LEU A 59 4.36 -5.52 -2.93
CA LEU A 59 5.41 -4.60 -3.35
C LEU A 59 5.37 -4.40 -4.87
N GLY A 60 5.21 -5.48 -5.63
CA GLY A 60 5.03 -5.45 -7.08
C GLY A 60 3.83 -4.61 -7.50
N ILE A 61 2.66 -4.80 -6.87
CA ILE A 61 1.46 -3.97 -7.13
C ILE A 61 1.75 -2.50 -6.84
N THR A 62 2.40 -2.22 -5.71
CA THR A 62 2.74 -0.86 -5.29
C THR A 62 3.67 -0.19 -6.29
N LEU A 63 4.66 -0.91 -6.82
CA LEU A 63 5.58 -0.45 -7.86
C LEU A 63 4.89 -0.25 -9.22
N ILE A 64 4.05 -1.20 -9.65
CA ILE A 64 3.28 -1.08 -10.91
C ILE A 64 2.43 0.19 -10.87
N ARG A 65 1.67 0.38 -9.78
CA ARG A 65 0.87 1.58 -9.57
C ARG A 65 1.71 2.85 -9.43
N PHE A 66 2.98 2.73 -9.07
CA PHE A 66 3.92 3.86 -8.97
C PHE A 66 4.53 4.25 -10.31
N ILE A 67 4.79 3.28 -11.19
CA ILE A 67 5.38 3.53 -12.50
C ILE A 67 4.30 3.92 -13.53
N SER A 68 3.04 3.49 -13.33
CA SER A 68 1.97 3.73 -14.30
C SER A 68 1.46 5.18 -14.44
N LYS A 69 1.82 6.09 -13.52
CA LYS A 69 1.46 7.51 -13.62
C LYS A 69 2.66 8.38 -13.98
N ASP A 70 2.53 9.15 -15.05
CA ASP A 70 3.55 10.10 -15.53
C ASP A 70 3.68 11.37 -14.67
N ARG A 71 2.61 11.79 -14.00
CA ARG A 71 2.62 12.94 -13.07
C ARG A 71 1.96 12.57 -11.75
N ARG A 72 2.63 12.90 -10.65
CA ARG A 72 2.19 12.61 -9.28
C ARG A 72 2.28 13.86 -8.43
N ALA A 73 1.28 14.07 -7.58
CA ALA A 73 1.36 15.06 -6.53
C ALA A 73 2.31 14.58 -5.41
N LEU A 74 2.89 15.53 -4.66
CA LEU A 74 3.84 15.24 -3.57
C LEU A 74 3.28 14.26 -2.53
N PHE A 75 1.98 14.36 -2.21
CA PHE A 75 1.34 13.44 -1.26
C PHE A 75 1.37 11.97 -1.74
N GLU A 76 1.26 11.70 -3.05
CA GLU A 76 1.29 10.34 -3.59
C GLU A 76 2.65 9.66 -3.37
N TYR A 77 3.74 10.44 -3.37
CA TYR A 77 5.07 9.93 -3.03
C TYR A 77 5.13 9.53 -1.56
N ALA A 78 4.60 10.38 -0.66
CA ALA A 78 4.55 10.07 0.77
C ALA A 78 3.75 8.78 1.04
N TYR A 79 2.60 8.59 0.38
CA TYR A 79 1.83 7.34 0.45
C TYR A 79 2.58 6.14 -0.14
N PHE A 80 3.28 6.31 -1.26
CA PHE A 80 4.07 5.23 -1.85
C PHE A 80 5.19 4.77 -0.91
N PHE A 81 6.01 5.71 -0.43
CA PHE A 81 7.07 5.41 0.53
C PHE A 81 6.51 4.80 1.81
N GLY A 82 5.38 5.33 2.32
CA GLY A 82 4.69 4.76 3.48
C GLY A 82 4.35 3.28 3.28
N LYS A 83 3.84 2.88 2.12
CA LYS A 83 3.54 1.48 1.80
C LYS A 83 4.80 0.61 1.72
N VAL A 84 5.86 1.09 1.07
CA VAL A 84 7.13 0.36 0.97
C VAL A 84 7.74 0.13 2.36
N VAL A 85 7.77 1.18 3.18
CA VAL A 85 8.26 1.11 4.56
C VAL A 85 7.38 0.18 5.40
N LEU A 86 6.06 0.17 5.21
CA LEU A 86 5.16 -0.76 5.91
C LEU A 86 5.46 -2.21 5.55
N ILE A 87 5.63 -2.52 4.27
CA ILE A 87 5.97 -3.86 3.79
C ILE A 87 7.31 -4.30 4.40
N ALA A 88 8.30 -3.42 4.41
CA ALA A 88 9.58 -3.68 5.07
C ALA A 88 9.42 -3.90 6.57
N ALA A 89 8.54 -3.14 7.24
CA ALA A 89 8.25 -3.30 8.66
C ALA A 89 7.70 -4.69 8.98
N VAL A 90 6.75 -5.17 8.17
CA VAL A 90 6.17 -6.52 8.33
C VAL A 90 7.26 -7.59 8.13
N PHE A 91 8.11 -7.44 7.12
CA PHE A 91 9.24 -8.35 6.90
C PHE A 91 10.21 -8.37 8.10
N VAL A 92 10.63 -7.21 8.58
CA VAL A 92 11.54 -7.06 9.74
C VAL A 92 10.91 -7.64 11.00
N ASN A 93 9.60 -7.43 11.20
CA ASN A 93 8.85 -8.00 12.32
C ASN A 93 8.84 -9.53 12.26
N PHE A 94 8.59 -10.10 11.09
CA PHE A 94 8.58 -11.55 10.89
C PHE A 94 9.96 -12.18 11.13
N GLN A 95 11.05 -11.47 10.82
CA GLN A 95 12.42 -11.90 11.14
C GLN A 95 12.78 -11.73 12.62
N ASN A 96 11.83 -11.36 13.49
CA ASN A 96 12.04 -11.07 14.93
C ASN A 96 13.13 -10.02 15.19
N LEU A 97 13.31 -9.08 14.27
CA LEU A 97 14.27 -7.99 14.44
C LEU A 97 13.67 -6.89 15.33
N PRO A 98 14.43 -6.36 16.32
CA PRO A 98 13.90 -5.44 17.33
C PRO A 98 13.48 -4.09 16.76
N TYR A 99 13.92 -3.75 15.55
CA TYR A 99 13.69 -2.46 14.92
C TYR A 99 12.34 -2.35 14.18
N ALA A 100 11.55 -3.42 14.11
CA ALA A 100 10.28 -3.45 13.37
C ALA A 100 9.33 -2.31 13.76
N TRP A 101 9.25 -1.99 15.05
CA TRP A 101 8.41 -0.92 15.57
C TRP A 101 8.77 0.46 14.99
N TYR A 102 10.06 0.76 14.83
CA TYR A 102 10.48 2.04 14.23
C TYR A 102 10.03 2.16 12.77
N PHE A 103 10.06 1.07 12.01
CA PHE A 103 9.58 1.05 10.62
C PHE A 103 8.06 1.26 10.55
N ILE A 104 7.30 0.66 11.48
CA ILE A 104 5.84 0.88 11.56
C ILE A 104 5.55 2.35 11.81
N PHE A 105 6.15 2.97 12.83
CA PHE A 105 5.95 4.39 13.12
C PHE A 105 6.38 5.30 11.96
N THR A 106 7.48 4.98 11.29
CA THR A 106 7.95 5.72 10.12
C THR A 106 6.93 5.67 8.98
N SER A 107 6.35 4.49 8.72
CA SER A 107 5.29 4.33 7.71
C SER A 107 4.05 5.17 8.06
N PHE A 108 3.60 5.12 9.32
CA PHE A 108 2.49 5.95 9.79
C PHE A 108 2.78 7.45 9.64
N GLY A 109 4.00 7.89 9.98
CA GLY A 109 4.42 9.27 9.79
C GLY A 109 4.36 9.71 8.32
N LEU A 110 4.77 8.85 7.40
CA LEU A 110 4.68 9.11 5.95
C LEU A 110 3.23 9.18 5.47
N PHE A 111 2.34 8.32 5.97
CA PHE A 111 0.91 8.41 5.66
C PHE A 111 0.27 9.69 6.19
N LEU A 112 0.62 10.08 7.42
CA LEU A 112 0.15 11.33 8.01
C LEU A 112 0.66 12.55 7.24
N LEU A 113 1.93 12.54 6.83
CA LEU A 113 2.50 13.56 5.98
C LEU A 113 1.77 13.64 4.63
N GLY A 114 1.44 12.49 4.04
CA GLY A 114 0.62 12.40 2.83
C GLY A 114 -0.75 13.05 3.00
N LEU A 115 -1.45 12.76 4.11
CA LEU A 115 -2.74 13.38 4.43
C LEU A 115 -2.63 14.90 4.61
N ILE A 116 -1.60 15.36 5.30
CA ILE A 116 -1.36 16.79 5.50
C ILE A 116 -1.11 17.49 4.15
N LEU A 117 -0.25 16.91 3.31
CA LEU A 117 0.06 17.44 1.98
C LEU A 117 -1.16 17.44 1.05
N LEU A 118 -2.09 16.50 1.22
CA LEU A 118 -3.36 16.49 0.48
C LEU A 118 -4.22 17.70 0.84
N ASN A 119 -4.32 18.03 2.14
CA ASN A 119 -5.11 19.18 2.60
C ASN A 119 -4.51 20.54 2.21
N PHE A 120 -3.23 20.60 1.88
CA PHE A 120 -2.56 21.81 1.39
C PHE A 120 -2.59 21.97 -0.13
N GLN A 121 -3.21 21.04 -0.87
CA GLN A 121 -3.38 21.27 -2.30
C GLN A 121 -4.32 22.46 -2.52
N PRO A 122 -3.91 23.48 -3.29
CA PRO A 122 -4.83 24.54 -3.68
C PRO A 122 -5.98 23.88 -4.44
N LYS A 123 -7.20 24.04 -3.93
CA LYS A 123 -8.43 23.75 -4.69
C LYS A 123 -8.25 24.47 -6.02
N THR A 124 -8.10 23.73 -7.12
CA THR A 124 -8.13 24.33 -8.45
C THR A 124 -9.50 24.96 -8.59
N THR A 125 -9.57 26.28 -8.42
CA THR A 125 -10.68 27.11 -8.86
C THR A 125 -10.81 26.87 -10.36
N SER A 126 -11.75 26.00 -10.72
CA SER A 126 -12.30 25.94 -12.06
C SER A 126 -13.16 27.18 -12.25
N ASP A 127 -12.58 28.21 -12.85
CA ASP A 127 -13.34 29.25 -13.55
C ASP A 127 -13.99 28.66 -14.80
#